data_AF-A0A661F176-F1
#
_entry.id   AF-A0A661F176-F1
#
_cell.length_a   1.000
_cell.length_b   1.000
_cell.length_c   1.000
_cell.angle_alpha   90.00
_cell.angle_beta   90.00
_cell.angle_gamma   90.00
#
_symmetry.space_group_name_H-M   'P 1'
#
loop_
_entity.id
_entity.type
_entity.pdbx_description
1 polymer ?
#
loop_
_entity_poly.entity_id
_entity_poly.type
_entity_poly.pdbx_seq_one_letter_code
_entity_poly.pdbx_strand_id
1 'polypeptide(L)'
;MKTPDIFDLYTDYLITSFSYTTATGLSGLVDNKISHDQITRFLSQQDFTSKELWKVIKKTVREIEMDEGVLIFDDTTQEKPQGKRSHLLA
;
A
#
# COMPACT_ATOMS: atom_id res chain seq x y z
N MET A 1 -12.18 -9.77 -19.69
CA MET A 1 -11.31 -9.58 -18.52
C MET A 1 -11.27 -8.08 -18.27
N LYS A 2 -11.80 -7.57 -17.16
CA LYS A 2 -11.70 -6.13 -16.85
C LYS A 2 -10.21 -5.81 -16.70
N THR A 3 -9.75 -4.73 -17.32
CA THR A 3 -8.38 -4.25 -17.13
C THR A 3 -8.12 -4.14 -15.62
N PRO A 4 -7.07 -4.77 -15.06
CA PRO A 4 -6.78 -4.65 -13.63
C PRO A 4 -6.60 -3.17 -13.30
N ASP A 5 -7.27 -2.70 -12.25
CA ASP A 5 -6.93 -1.41 -11.68
C ASP A 5 -5.46 -1.48 -11.22
N ILE A 6 -4.60 -0.63 -11.76
CA ILE A 6 -3.17 -0.61 -11.42
C ILE A 6 -3.01 -0.36 -9.91
N PHE A 7 -3.95 0.38 -9.29
CA PHE A 7 -3.96 0.60 -7.86
C PHE A 7 -4.16 -0.69 -7.06
N ASP A 8 -5.21 -1.47 -7.38
CA ASP A 8 -5.53 -2.71 -6.69
C ASP A 8 -4.39 -3.73 -6.89
N LEU A 9 -3.94 -3.90 -8.13
CA LEU A 9 -2.86 -4.83 -8.46
C LEU A 9 -1.55 -4.48 -7.75
N TYR A 10 -1.19 -3.20 -7.72
CA TYR A 10 0.05 -2.76 -7.08
C TYR A 10 -0.05 -2.90 -5.55
N THR A 11 -1.20 -2.59 -4.96
CA THR A 11 -1.46 -2.79 -3.53
C THR A 11 -1.37 -4.26 -3.15
N ASP A 12 -2.03 -5.14 -3.90
CA ASP A 12 -1.99 -6.60 -3.68
C ASP A 12 -0.57 -7.13 -3.79
N TYR A 13 0.19 -6.65 -4.78
CA TYR A 13 1.59 -7.00 -4.94
C TYR A 13 2.43 -6.59 -3.72
N LEU A 14 2.23 -5.39 -3.17
CA LEU A 14 2.95 -4.94 -1.97
C LEU A 14 2.57 -5.75 -0.72
N ILE A 15 1.29 -6.08 -0.54
CA ILE A 15 0.80 -6.83 0.64
C ILE A 15 1.30 -8.28 0.61
N THR A 16 1.40 -8.88 -0.58
CA THR A 16 1.77 -10.29 -0.73
C THR A 16 3.27 -10.53 -0.90
N SER A 17 4.05 -9.48 -1.12
CA SER A 17 5.50 -9.58 -1.32
C SER A 17 6.26 -9.44 -0.01
N PHE A 18 7.03 -10.49 0.33
CA PHE A 18 7.87 -10.52 1.55
C PHE A 18 9.31 -10.03 1.31
N SER A 19 9.63 -9.58 0.10
CA SER A 19 10.97 -9.18 -0.33
C SER A 19 10.94 -7.83 -1.03
N TYR A 20 12.11 -7.37 -1.50
CA TYR A 20 12.23 -6.10 -2.21
C TYR A 20 11.32 -6.05 -3.45
N THR A 21 10.35 -5.13 -3.42
CA THR A 21 9.37 -4.94 -4.48
C THR A 21 9.83 -3.87 -5.46
N THR A 22 9.64 -4.13 -6.76
CA THR A 22 9.91 -3.15 -7.82
C THR A 22 8.79 -3.21 -8.86
N ALA A 23 8.57 -2.10 -9.55
CA ALA A 23 7.57 -2.08 -10.62
C ALA A 23 8.01 -2.89 -11.86
N THR A 24 9.31 -3.10 -12.07
CA THR A 24 9.82 -4.11 -13.02
C THR A 24 9.49 -5.53 -12.56
N GLY A 25 9.64 -5.80 -11.26
CA GLY A 25 9.26 -7.08 -10.64
C GLY A 25 7.77 -7.39 -10.82
N LEU A 26 6.90 -6.41 -10.58
CA LEU A 26 5.46 -6.57 -10.85
C LEU A 26 5.18 -6.79 -12.34
N SER A 27 5.78 -6.00 -13.23
CA SER A 27 5.64 -6.18 -14.70
C SER A 27 6.00 -7.60 -15.12
N GLY A 28 7.11 -8.14 -14.60
CA GLY A 28 7.52 -9.52 -14.85
C GLY A 28 6.54 -10.55 -14.29
N LEU A 29 6.00 -10.31 -13.08
CA LEU A 29 5.04 -11.21 -12.42
C LEU A 29 3.71 -11.34 -13.19
N VAL A 30 3.33 -10.31 -13.93
CA VAL A 30 2.09 -10.31 -14.75
C VAL A 30 2.35 -10.56 -16.24
N ASP A 31 3.46 -11.21 -16.59
CA ASP A 31 3.86 -11.52 -17.98
C ASP A 31 3.89 -10.27 -18.88
N ASN A 32 4.31 -9.12 -18.33
CA ASN A 32 4.32 -7.82 -19.00
C ASN A 32 2.95 -7.35 -19.54
N LYS A 33 1.83 -7.87 -19.01
CA LYS A 33 0.48 -7.38 -19.32
C LYS A 33 0.29 -5.92 -18.94
N ILE A 34 1.03 -5.47 -17.92
CA ILE A 34 1.17 -4.07 -17.53
C ILE A 34 2.66 -3.79 -17.50
N SER A 35 3.12 -2.77 -18.22
CA SER A 35 4.53 -2.42 -18.27
C SER A 35 5.00 -1.71 -17.01
N HIS A 36 6.30 -1.83 -16.70
CA HIS A 36 6.93 -1.07 -15.63
C HIS A 36 6.66 0.44 -15.75
N ASP A 37 6.71 0.99 -16.97
CA ASP A 37 6.44 2.41 -17.23
C ASP A 37 5.01 2.81 -16.90
N GLN A 38 4.02 1.94 -17.15
CA GLN A 38 2.63 2.21 -16.76
C GLN A 38 2.49 2.32 -15.24
N ILE A 39 3.17 1.44 -14.49
CA ILE A 39 3.19 1.45 -13.03
C ILE A 39 3.91 2.70 -12.52
N THR A 40 5.11 3.01 -13.02
CA THR A 40 5.87 4.21 -12.63
C THR A 40 5.09 5.49 -12.92
N ARG A 41 4.47 5.58 -14.10
CA ARG A 41 3.63 6.73 -14.46
C ARG A 41 2.43 6.84 -13.54
N PHE A 42 1.78 5.73 -13.18
CA PHE A 42 0.68 5.71 -12.22
C PHE A 42 1.13 6.23 -10.84
N LEU A 43 2.23 5.71 -10.29
CA LEU A 43 2.78 6.13 -9.01
C LEU A 43 3.21 7.61 -8.99
N SER A 44 3.55 8.16 -10.16
CA SER A 44 3.96 9.55 -10.32
C SER A 44 2.80 10.53 -10.52
N GLN A 45 1.55 10.07 -10.59
CA GLN A 45 0.39 10.95 -10.83
C GLN A 45 0.10 11.89 -9.66
N GLN A 46 0.32 11.42 -8.43
CA GLN A 46 0.07 12.16 -7.21
C GLN A 46 0.80 11.54 -6.03
N ASP A 47 0.92 12.30 -4.94
CA ASP A 47 1.37 11.77 -3.66
C ASP A 47 0.25 10.95 -3.00
N PHE A 48 0.45 9.64 -2.89
CA PHE A 48 -0.46 8.73 -2.19
C PHE A 48 -0.22 8.80 -0.69
N THR A 49 -1.00 9.64 0.00
CA THR A 49 -0.93 9.81 1.46
C THR A 49 -1.97 8.97 2.19
N SER A 50 -1.86 8.87 3.52
CA SER A 50 -2.86 8.20 4.37
C SER A 50 -4.28 8.74 4.18
N LYS A 51 -4.43 9.99 3.73
CA LYS A 51 -5.74 10.58 3.38
C LYS A 51 -6.39 9.88 2.19
N GLU A 52 -5.62 9.57 1.15
CA GLU A 52 -6.15 8.89 -0.03
C GLU A 52 -6.49 7.43 0.30
N LEU A 53 -5.62 6.75 1.07
CA LEU A 53 -5.91 5.43 1.60
C LEU A 53 -7.22 5.42 2.41
N TRP A 54 -7.42 6.38 3.31
CA TRP A 54 -8.66 6.50 4.09
C TRP A 54 -9.89 6.60 3.20
N LYS A 55 -9.86 7.38 2.10
CA LYS A 55 -11.01 7.49 1.18
C LYS A 55 -11.38 6.15 0.57
N VAL A 56 -10.40 5.30 0.27
CA VAL A 56 -10.63 3.96 -0.29
C VAL A 56 -11.24 3.03 0.75
N ILE A 57 -10.62 2.93 1.93
CA ILE A 57 -11.02 1.94 2.94
C ILE A 57 -12.22 2.35 3.78
N LYS A 58 -12.60 3.65 3.80
CA LYS A 58 -13.65 4.18 4.67
C LYS A 58 -14.96 3.41 4.53
N LYS A 59 -15.34 3.01 3.31
CA LYS A 59 -16.57 2.24 3.10
C LYS A 59 -16.51 0.91 3.86
N THR A 60 -15.44 0.14 3.66
CA THR A 60 -15.22 -1.14 4.35
C THR A 60 -15.19 -0.97 5.86
N VAL A 61 -14.54 0.10 6.37
CA VAL A 61 -14.52 0.40 7.81
C VAL A 61 -15.92 0.67 8.35
N ARG A 62 -16.78 1.37 7.60
CA ARG A 62 -18.18 1.66 8.01
C ARG A 62 -19.08 0.43 7.97
N GLU A 63 -18.74 -0.58 7.15
CA GLU A 63 -19.49 -1.84 7.11
C GLU A 63 -19.26 -2.72 8.34
N ILE A 64 -18.11 -2.55 9.02
CA ILE A 64 -17.74 -3.31 10.23
C ILE A 64 -17.82 -2.49 11.53
N GLU A 65 -18.25 -1.24 11.45
CA GLU A 65 -18.34 -0.33 12.60
C GLU A 65 -19.41 -0.81 13.58
N MET A 66 -19.06 -0.85 14.87
CA MET A 66 -19.92 -1.29 15.96
C MET A 66 -19.83 -0.31 17.13
N ASP A 67 -20.93 -0.14 17.88
CA ASP A 67 -20.99 0.76 19.05
C ASP A 67 -19.97 0.36 20.14
N GLU A 68 -19.72 -0.94 20.31
CA GLU A 68 -18.75 -1.49 21.25
C GLU A 68 -17.28 -1.35 20.77
N GLY A 69 -17.07 -0.84 19.56
CA GLY A 69 -15.75 -0.69 18.94
C GLY A 69 -15.31 -1.90 18.12
N VAL A 70 -14.14 -1.76 17.49
CA VAL A 70 -13.52 -2.78 16.62
C VAL A 70 -12.06 -3.01 17.02
N LEU A 71 -11.58 -4.23 16.82
CA LEU A 71 -10.17 -4.58 17.01
C LEU A 71 -9.42 -4.45 15.68
N ILE A 72 -8.39 -3.61 15.65
CA ILE A 72 -7.55 -3.37 14.47
C ILE A 72 -6.18 -3.98 14.74
N PHE A 73 -5.72 -4.82 13.80
CA PHE A 73 -4.34 -5.29 13.77
C PHE A 73 -3.59 -4.47 12.73
N ASP A 74 -2.52 -3.81 13.15
CA ASP A 74 -1.66 -3.02 12.28
C ASP A 74 -0.19 -3.28 12.61
N ASP A 75 0.64 -3.38 11.57
CA ASP A 75 2.09 -3.63 11.68
C ASP A 75 2.90 -2.32 11.49
N THR A 76 2.24 -1.16 11.55
CA THR A 76 2.95 0.12 11.44
C THR A 76 3.64 0.52 12.74
N THR A 77 4.91 0.90 12.64
CA THR A 77 5.63 1.54 13.74
C THR A 77 5.43 3.06 13.69
N GLN A 78 4.71 3.63 14.66
CA GLN A 78 4.65 5.08 14.83
C GLN A 78 5.91 5.60 15.54
N GLU A 79 6.45 6.73 15.11
CA GLU A 79 7.55 7.39 15.82
C GLU A 79 7.08 7.87 17.19
N LYS A 80 7.86 7.55 18.23
CA LYS A 80 7.54 8.00 19.60
C LYS A 80 7.71 9.52 19.69
N PRO A 81 6.76 10.28 20.27
CA PRO A 81 6.81 11.75 20.37
C PRO A 81 8.09 12.33 21.01
N GLN A 82 8.88 11.52 21.73
CA GLN A 82 10.11 11.91 22.41
C GLN A 82 11.27 10.91 22.17
N GLY A 83 11.19 10.09 21.12
CA GLY A 83 12.23 9.10 20.81
C GLY A 83 13.34 9.68 19.95
N LYS A 84 14.42 10.20 20.54
CA LYS A 84 15.68 10.32 19.79
C LYS A 84 16.02 8.95 19.22
N ARG A 85 16.15 8.84 17.89
CA ARG A 85 16.79 7.66 17.29
C ARG A 85 18.17 7.50 17.94
N SER A 86 18.42 6.35 18.56
CA SER A 86 19.80 5.95 18.81
C SER A 86 20.41 5.62 17.46
N HIS A 87 21.35 6.45 17.01
CA HIS A 87 22.21 6.16 15.87
C HIS A 87 23.08 4.96 16.26
N LEU A 88 22.75 3.80 15.71
CA LEU A 88 23.50 2.54 15.57
C LEU A 88 22.42 1.56 15.11
N LEU A 89 22.32 1.20 13.83
CA LEU A 89 23.16 0.18 13.20
C LEU A 89 23.50 0.60 11.76
N ALA A 90 24.80 0.58 11.46
CA ALA A 90 25.36 0.57 10.11
C ALA A 90 25.57 -0.89 9.66
#